data_AF-A0A1Q5PCK1-F1
#
_entry.id   AF-A0A1Q5PCK1-F1
#
_cell.length_a   1.000
_cell.length_b   1.000
_cell.length_c   1.000
_cell.angle_alpha   90.00
_cell.angle_beta   90.00
_cell.angle_gamma   90.00
#
_symmetry.space_group_name_H-M   'P 1'
#
loop_
_entity.id
_entity.type
_entity.pdbx_description
1 polymer ?
#
loop_
_entity_poly.entity_id
_entity_poly.type
_entity_poly.pdbx_seq_one_letter_code
_entity_poly.pdbx_strand_id
1 'polypeptide(L)'
;MKYTVLWIDDEYQKQDDVISDAEFSDIRLVPFTTHEEGMHELERNLAKYDGVILDAKVLKNVGDDVPGLGGLRASILRLEQLSTKKRIPYFIFTGQADYMESSVFEDGFGKYYVKARDNEKLFTDIKAAADKLEDTQIKHRYQSAFDVCTEAYIGQSALEPLLAILRSFSNPEAEIDDELYFNQLRIILEKMFRCAHRFGLSHAKCIDEHGQVILAASSLFMSGLEVKYLGIKAARPHFPKLIASHVRIILEITNAASHSETQEADSSKTNLSEYRNTVNTPYLLYSLAFKLLDILIWFKYYVDQNNDYETNKALWVSAIPEEVTMNENTGSEGVIINKNIKGFAFFSPNDNSGNAFVPPALVNKFSLAEGTRVLAITRVAEKGLQVETITILN
;
A
#
# COMPACT_ATOMS: atom_id res chain seq x y z
N MET A 1 -12.12 -4.32 21.61
CA MET A 1 -12.09 -3.73 20.24
C MET A 1 -11.95 -2.25 20.42
N LYS A 2 -10.93 -1.61 19.85
CA LYS A 2 -10.60 -0.24 20.23
C LYS A 2 -11.35 0.78 19.37
N TYR A 3 -12.25 1.55 19.97
CA TYR A 3 -12.92 2.68 19.32
C TYR A 3 -11.95 3.86 19.25
N THR A 4 -11.95 4.62 18.16
CA THR A 4 -11.13 5.84 18.05
C THR A 4 -12.02 7.07 18.08
N VAL A 5 -11.85 7.90 19.11
CA VAL A 5 -12.71 9.06 19.35
C VAL A 5 -11.86 10.32 19.31
N LEU A 6 -12.27 11.29 18.49
CA LEU A 6 -11.65 12.60 18.47
C LEU A 6 -12.13 13.38 19.70
N TRP A 7 -11.23 14.01 20.43
CA TRP A 7 -11.56 14.75 21.63
C TRP A 7 -11.04 16.18 21.52
N ILE A 8 -11.93 17.17 21.65
CA ILE A 8 -11.58 18.59 21.59
C ILE A 8 -11.78 19.19 22.98
N ASP A 9 -10.68 19.55 23.63
CA ASP A 9 -10.62 20.07 24.99
C ASP A 9 -9.28 20.79 25.18
N ASP A 10 -9.29 22.06 25.56
CA ASP A 10 -8.09 22.90 25.70
C ASP A 10 -7.22 22.50 26.90
N GLU A 11 -7.80 21.80 27.89
CA GLU A 11 -7.15 21.34 29.11
C GLU A 11 -7.02 19.82 29.19
N TYR A 12 -7.06 19.11 28.05
CA TYR A 12 -7.00 17.65 28.03
C TYR A 12 -5.74 17.08 28.73
N GLN A 13 -4.61 17.80 28.69
CA GLN A 13 -3.36 17.36 29.32
C GLN A 13 -3.43 17.31 30.85
N LYS A 14 -4.46 17.90 31.46
CA LYS A 14 -4.70 17.84 32.90
C LYS A 14 -5.66 16.71 33.30
N GLN A 15 -6.12 15.91 32.34
CA GLN A 15 -7.19 14.93 32.51
C GLN A 15 -6.70 13.49 32.26
N ASP A 16 -5.55 13.15 32.84
CA ASP A 16 -4.93 11.82 32.71
C ASP A 16 -5.86 10.67 33.17
N ASP A 17 -6.69 10.92 34.19
CA ASP A 17 -7.67 9.95 34.67
C ASP A 17 -8.72 9.63 33.61
N VAL A 18 -9.22 10.64 32.89
CA VAL A 18 -10.21 10.45 31.81
C VAL A 18 -9.60 9.66 30.65
N ILE A 19 -8.35 9.96 30.30
CA ILE A 19 -7.61 9.23 29.27
C ILE A 19 -7.46 7.76 29.68
N SER A 20 -7.03 7.53 30.92
CA SER A 20 -6.84 6.18 31.46
C SER A 20 -8.15 5.39 31.49
N ASP A 21 -9.24 5.99 32.00
CA ASP A 21 -10.57 5.36 32.04
C ASP A 21 -11.10 5.02 30.64
N ALA A 22 -10.87 5.91 29.67
CA ALA A 22 -11.23 5.67 28.28
C ALA A 22 -10.45 4.47 27.72
N GLU A 23 -9.15 4.38 27.99
CA GLU A 23 -8.33 3.25 27.54
C GLU A 23 -8.76 1.92 28.18
N PHE A 24 -9.05 1.90 29.48
CA PHE A 24 -9.66 0.73 30.15
C PHE A 24 -11.02 0.37 29.55
N SER A 25 -11.72 1.37 29.01
CA SER A 25 -12.96 1.21 28.29
C SER A 25 -12.76 0.94 26.80
N ASP A 26 -11.60 0.48 26.32
CA ASP A 26 -11.39 0.19 24.89
C ASP A 26 -11.62 1.41 23.97
N ILE A 27 -11.49 2.63 24.48
CA ILE A 27 -11.61 3.88 23.72
C ILE A 27 -10.24 4.55 23.66
N ARG A 28 -9.77 4.81 22.44
CA ARG A 28 -8.61 5.66 22.18
C ARG A 28 -9.09 7.09 21.96
N LEU A 29 -8.77 7.97 22.90
CA LEU A 29 -8.95 9.41 22.71
C LEU A 29 -7.82 9.98 21.85
N VAL A 30 -8.17 10.81 20.87
CA VAL A 30 -7.22 11.59 20.05
C VAL A 30 -7.49 13.06 20.35
N PRO A 31 -6.71 13.67 21.26
CA PRO A 31 -7.02 15.00 21.77
C PRO A 31 -6.52 16.14 20.88
N PHE A 32 -7.25 17.25 20.89
CA PHE A 32 -6.93 18.53 20.24
C PHE A 32 -7.33 19.69 21.16
N THR A 33 -6.54 20.75 21.18
CA THR A 33 -6.79 21.91 22.07
C THR A 33 -7.79 22.90 21.50
N THR A 34 -7.94 22.93 20.18
CA THR A 34 -8.79 23.91 19.49
C THR A 34 -9.79 23.24 18.55
N HIS A 35 -10.89 23.95 18.30
CA HIS A 35 -11.85 23.57 17.27
C HIS A 35 -11.21 23.40 15.89
N GLU A 36 -10.39 24.38 15.46
CA GLU A 36 -9.77 24.37 14.13
C GLU A 36 -8.89 23.13 13.90
N GLU A 37 -8.00 22.81 14.84
CA GLU A 37 -7.13 21.65 14.73
C GLU A 37 -7.92 20.34 14.71
N GLY A 38 -8.87 20.19 15.64
CA GLY A 38 -9.69 19.00 15.73
C GLY A 38 -10.56 18.76 14.50
N MET A 39 -11.20 19.81 13.97
CA MET A 39 -12.02 19.68 12.77
C MET A 39 -11.19 19.48 11.50
N HIS A 40 -10.03 20.13 11.39
CA HIS A 40 -9.13 19.89 10.26
C HIS A 40 -8.62 18.43 10.23
N GLU A 41 -8.30 17.85 11.38
CA GLU A 41 -7.97 16.41 11.47
C GLU A 41 -9.18 15.54 11.11
N LEU A 42 -10.36 15.83 11.68
CA LEU A 42 -11.56 15.04 11.43
C LEU A 42 -11.90 14.99 9.94
N GLU A 43 -11.81 16.11 9.24
CA GLU A 43 -12.09 16.22 7.82
C GLU A 43 -11.16 15.39 6.95
N ARG A 44 -9.87 15.40 7.29
CA ARG A 44 -8.85 14.65 6.55
C ARG A 44 -8.91 13.15 6.82
N ASN A 45 -9.42 12.76 7.99
CA ASN A 45 -9.35 11.39 8.50
C ASN A 45 -10.72 10.87 8.97
N LEU A 46 -11.81 11.24 8.30
CA LEU A 46 -13.19 10.99 8.74
C LEU A 46 -13.51 9.50 8.99
N ALA A 47 -12.90 8.60 8.23
CA ALA A 47 -13.07 7.16 8.36
C ALA A 47 -12.36 6.55 9.59
N LYS A 48 -11.33 7.24 10.10
CA LYS A 48 -10.59 6.84 11.31
C LYS A 48 -11.48 6.87 12.55
N TYR A 49 -12.32 7.91 12.65
CA TYR A 49 -13.05 8.23 13.87
C TYR A 49 -14.43 7.54 13.95
N ASP A 50 -14.77 7.11 15.16
CA ASP A 50 -16.01 6.45 15.56
C ASP A 50 -16.94 7.37 16.36
N GLY A 51 -16.40 8.47 16.88
CA GLY A 51 -17.14 9.48 17.63
C GLY A 51 -16.31 10.74 17.87
N VAL A 52 -16.97 11.79 18.37
CA VAL A 52 -16.35 13.07 18.76
C VAL A 52 -16.79 13.47 20.16
N ILE A 53 -15.86 13.87 21.02
CA ILE A 53 -16.13 14.50 22.32
C ILE A 53 -15.76 15.98 22.20
N LEU A 54 -16.65 16.85 22.65
CA LEU A 54 -16.49 18.31 22.65
C LEU A 54 -16.57 18.85 24.07
N ASP A 55 -15.55 19.58 24.53
CA ASP A 55 -15.68 20.43 25.70
C ASP A 55 -16.53 21.67 25.39
N ALA A 56 -17.32 22.11 26.37
CA ALA A 56 -18.23 23.24 26.21
C ALA A 56 -17.50 24.60 26.10
N LYS A 57 -16.29 24.70 26.63
CA LYS A 57 -15.41 25.86 26.62
C LYS A 57 -14.14 25.53 25.83
N VAL A 58 -14.30 25.22 24.55
CA VAL A 58 -13.14 25.12 23.65
C VAL A 58 -12.76 26.49 23.07
N LEU A 59 -11.45 26.70 22.89
CA LEU A 59 -10.89 27.74 22.04
C LEU A 59 -11.32 27.56 20.58
N LYS A 60 -11.71 28.67 19.93
CA LYS A 60 -12.14 28.63 18.53
C LYS A 60 -10.93 28.51 17.60
N ASN A 61 -9.94 29.39 17.75
CA ASN A 61 -8.73 29.41 16.93
C ASN A 61 -7.46 29.28 17.78
N VAL A 62 -6.34 28.98 17.10
CA VAL A 62 -5.01 29.03 17.72
C VAL A 62 -4.65 30.48 18.08
N GLY A 63 -4.41 30.75 19.36
CA GLY A 63 -4.06 32.08 19.87
C GLY A 63 -5.23 32.90 20.43
N ASP A 64 -6.44 32.34 20.45
CA ASP A 64 -7.52 32.90 21.27
C ASP A 64 -7.22 32.62 22.77
N ASP A 65 -7.38 33.64 23.63
CA ASP A 65 -7.12 33.51 25.08
C ASP A 65 -8.39 33.23 25.91
N VAL A 66 -9.57 33.24 25.28
CA VAL A 66 -10.86 33.12 25.99
C VAL A 66 -11.69 31.96 25.44
N PRO A 67 -11.75 30.82 26.15
CA PRO A 67 -12.62 29.72 25.78
C PRO A 67 -14.10 30.06 26.04
N GLY A 68 -15.00 29.55 25.19
CA GLY A 68 -16.44 29.82 25.33
C GLY A 68 -17.33 29.07 24.35
N LEU A 69 -18.65 29.30 24.46
CA LEU A 69 -19.68 28.59 23.68
C LEU A 69 -19.57 28.78 22.16
N GLY A 70 -18.83 29.79 21.70
CA GLY A 70 -18.58 30.03 20.27
C GLY A 70 -17.84 28.87 19.60
N GLY A 71 -16.85 28.29 20.28
CA GLY A 71 -16.09 27.14 19.78
C GLY A 71 -16.94 25.86 19.73
N LEU A 72 -17.77 25.63 20.74
CA LEU A 72 -18.74 24.52 20.75
C LEU A 72 -19.74 24.64 19.60
N ARG A 73 -20.34 25.83 19.42
CA ARG A 73 -21.29 26.08 18.33
C ARG A 73 -20.66 25.89 16.95
N ALA A 74 -19.43 26.37 16.76
CA ALA A 74 -18.69 26.17 15.53
C ALA A 74 -18.43 24.67 15.25
N SER A 75 -18.07 23.92 16.30
CA SER A 75 -17.85 22.47 16.22
C SER A 75 -19.09 21.72 15.78
N ILE A 76 -20.25 21.99 16.38
CA ILE A 76 -21.52 21.35 16.04
C ILE A 76 -21.92 21.66 14.60
N LEU A 77 -21.87 22.94 14.19
CA LEU A 77 -22.17 23.34 12.81
C LEU A 77 -21.26 22.63 11.80
N ARG A 78 -19.98 22.44 12.15
CA ARG A 78 -19.04 21.74 11.27
C ARG A 78 -19.37 20.25 11.15
N LEU A 79 -19.71 19.60 12.26
CA LEU A 79 -20.15 18.20 12.28
C LEU A 79 -21.43 17.99 11.46
N GLU A 80 -22.38 18.92 11.53
CA GLU A 80 -23.59 18.91 10.71
C GLU A 80 -23.26 19.01 9.21
N GLN A 81 -22.32 19.87 8.82
CA GLN A 81 -21.87 19.95 7.43
C GLN A 81 -21.20 18.65 6.95
N LEU A 82 -20.39 18.02 7.80
CA LEU A 82 -19.71 16.75 7.50
C LEU A 82 -20.65 15.55 7.46
N SER A 83 -21.85 15.66 8.03
CA SER A 83 -22.85 14.59 8.03
C SER A 83 -23.30 14.17 6.62
N THR A 84 -23.10 15.03 5.62
CA THR A 84 -23.30 14.71 4.18
C THR A 84 -22.32 13.66 3.65
N LYS A 85 -21.14 13.54 4.26
CA LYS A 85 -20.12 12.53 3.94
C LYS A 85 -20.18 11.33 4.88
N LYS A 86 -20.20 11.59 6.19
CA LYS A 86 -20.34 10.59 7.25
C LYS A 86 -20.96 11.25 8.47
N ARG A 87 -22.08 10.71 8.93
CA ARG A 87 -22.70 11.16 10.18
C ARG A 87 -21.98 10.54 11.38
N ILE A 88 -21.05 11.29 11.97
CA ILE A 88 -20.34 10.87 13.18
C ILE A 88 -21.11 11.30 14.43
N PRO A 89 -21.31 10.43 15.43
CA PRO A 89 -21.94 10.82 16.69
C PRO A 89 -20.99 11.74 17.47
N TYR A 90 -21.55 12.73 18.16
CA TYR A 90 -20.80 13.62 19.02
C TYR A 90 -21.42 13.73 20.41
N PHE A 91 -20.59 14.07 21.39
CA PHE A 91 -20.93 14.11 22.81
C PHE A 91 -20.32 15.36 23.45
N ILE A 92 -21.12 16.08 24.24
CA ILE A 92 -20.65 17.27 24.97
C ILE A 92 -20.21 16.83 26.35
N PHE A 93 -18.97 17.11 26.74
CA PHE A 93 -18.39 16.68 28.01
C PHE A 93 -17.82 17.88 28.77
N THR A 94 -18.44 18.28 29.89
CA THR A 94 -18.13 19.55 30.56
C THR A 94 -18.06 19.41 32.08
N GLY A 95 -17.20 20.22 32.71
CA GLY A 95 -17.03 20.30 34.16
C GLY A 95 -17.59 21.57 34.79
N GLN A 96 -18.29 22.44 34.04
CA GLN A 96 -18.70 23.76 34.52
C GLN A 96 -20.15 23.85 35.03
N ALA A 97 -20.29 24.12 36.32
CA ALA A 97 -21.59 24.22 37.01
C ALA A 97 -22.53 25.26 36.37
N ASP A 98 -21.99 26.36 35.85
CA ASP A 98 -22.75 27.46 35.23
C ASP A 98 -23.60 27.03 34.02
N TYR A 99 -23.21 25.94 33.32
CA TYR A 99 -23.97 25.37 32.21
C TYR A 99 -24.80 24.14 32.62
N MET A 100 -24.53 23.54 33.78
CA MET A 100 -25.15 22.30 34.25
C MET A 100 -26.56 22.48 34.83
N GLU A 101 -26.97 23.71 35.20
CA GLU A 101 -28.29 23.95 35.81
C GLU A 101 -29.28 24.66 34.88
N SER A 102 -28.90 24.94 33.63
CA SER A 102 -29.71 25.73 32.71
C SER A 102 -30.37 24.84 31.65
N SER A 103 -31.70 24.71 31.70
CA SER A 103 -32.49 24.06 30.62
C SER A 103 -32.21 24.69 29.25
N VAL A 104 -31.82 25.97 29.23
CA VAL A 104 -31.42 26.71 28.04
C VAL A 104 -30.19 26.10 27.33
N PHE A 105 -29.28 25.49 28.08
CA PHE A 105 -28.09 24.87 27.49
C PHE A 105 -28.45 23.55 26.80
N GLU A 106 -29.25 22.70 27.45
CA GLU A 106 -29.76 21.47 26.84
C GLU A 106 -30.64 21.76 25.62
N ASP A 107 -31.50 22.78 25.69
CA ASP A 107 -32.34 23.20 24.56
C ASP A 107 -31.50 23.75 23.39
N GLY A 108 -30.36 24.39 23.67
CA GLY A 108 -29.51 25.02 22.66
C GLY A 108 -28.47 24.10 22.02
N PHE A 109 -27.92 23.15 22.77
CA PHE A 109 -26.79 22.31 22.35
C PHE A 109 -27.03 20.81 22.48
N GLY A 110 -28.10 20.40 23.15
CA GLY A 110 -28.45 19.01 23.42
C GLY A 110 -27.87 18.49 24.73
N LYS A 111 -27.96 17.16 24.89
CA LYS A 111 -27.51 16.47 26.11
C LYS A 111 -25.99 16.55 26.28
N TYR A 112 -25.57 16.68 27.53
CA TYR A 112 -24.17 16.72 27.91
C TYR A 112 -23.86 15.72 29.03
N TYR A 113 -22.57 15.51 29.27
CA TYR A 113 -22.01 14.65 30.30
C TYR A 113 -21.14 15.48 31.23
N VAL A 114 -21.23 15.21 32.52
CA VAL A 114 -20.47 15.92 33.55
C VAL A 114 -19.14 15.23 33.83
N LYS A 115 -18.04 15.96 33.71
CA LYS A 115 -16.67 15.50 34.06
C LYS A 115 -16.64 14.95 35.49
N ALA A 116 -15.93 13.84 35.69
CA ALA A 116 -15.81 13.10 36.96
C ALA A 116 -17.09 12.43 37.49
N ARG A 117 -18.26 12.69 36.91
CA ARG A 117 -19.53 12.05 37.30
C ARG A 117 -20.03 11.06 36.26
N ASP A 118 -19.99 11.45 35.00
CA ASP A 118 -20.66 10.76 33.90
C ASP A 118 -19.67 10.05 32.95
N ASN A 119 -18.39 9.90 33.33
CA ASN A 119 -17.33 9.30 32.49
C ASN A 119 -17.74 7.91 31.95
N GLU A 120 -18.13 6.99 32.84
CA GLU A 120 -18.53 5.63 32.44
C GLU A 120 -19.76 5.63 31.51
N LYS A 121 -20.71 6.52 31.80
CA LYS A 121 -21.93 6.69 30.98
C LYS A 121 -21.56 7.22 29.59
N LEU A 122 -20.70 8.23 29.51
CA LEU A 122 -20.19 8.79 28.27
C LEU A 122 -19.55 7.70 27.40
N PHE A 123 -18.66 6.90 27.99
CA PHE A 123 -17.98 5.82 27.25
C PHE A 123 -18.97 4.74 26.79
N THR A 124 -19.95 4.40 27.61
CA THR A 124 -21.01 3.45 27.24
C THR A 124 -21.84 3.96 26.05
N ASP A 125 -22.27 5.22 26.11
CA ASP A 125 -23.11 5.84 25.09
C ASP A 125 -22.32 6.08 23.78
N ILE A 126 -21.02 6.40 23.87
CA ILE A 126 -20.10 6.45 22.72
C ILE A 126 -20.09 5.12 21.98
N LYS A 127 -19.84 4.01 22.68
CA LYS A 127 -19.79 2.68 22.05
C LYS A 127 -21.13 2.33 21.42
N ALA A 128 -22.22 2.53 22.14
CA ALA A 128 -23.56 2.24 21.65
C ALA A 128 -23.94 3.05 20.40
N ALA A 129 -23.46 4.29 20.28
CA ALA A 129 -23.66 5.09 19.07
C ALA A 129 -22.72 4.66 17.93
N ALA A 130 -21.45 4.42 18.23
CA ALA A 130 -20.44 4.00 17.27
C ALA A 130 -20.76 2.63 16.66
N ASP A 131 -21.29 1.69 17.45
CA ASP A 131 -21.68 0.35 16.98
C ASP A 131 -22.81 0.37 15.94
N LYS A 132 -23.51 1.49 15.78
CA LYS A 132 -24.52 1.68 14.71
C LYS A 132 -23.90 2.13 13.40
N LEU A 133 -22.65 2.57 13.39
CA LEU A 133 -21.94 2.99 12.20
C LEU A 133 -21.42 1.77 11.44
N GLU A 134 -21.72 1.70 10.15
CA GLU A 134 -21.26 0.61 9.28
C GLU A 134 -19.73 0.49 9.28
N ASP A 135 -19.01 1.60 9.15
CA ASP A 135 -17.53 1.63 9.21
C ASP A 135 -16.99 0.99 10.48
N THR A 136 -17.60 1.30 11.63
CA THR A 136 -17.17 0.77 12.93
C THR A 136 -17.42 -0.73 12.99
N GLN A 137 -18.59 -1.19 12.54
CA GLN A 137 -18.91 -2.62 12.46
C GLN A 137 -17.94 -3.39 11.54
N ILE A 138 -17.56 -2.80 10.39
CA ILE A 138 -16.59 -3.38 9.46
C ILE A 138 -15.21 -3.45 10.11
N LYS A 139 -14.70 -2.34 10.67
CA LYS A 139 -13.40 -2.30 11.34
C LYS A 139 -13.31 -3.33 12.45
N HIS A 140 -14.36 -3.45 13.25
CA HIS A 140 -14.48 -4.46 14.29
C HIS A 140 -14.43 -5.87 13.69
N ARG A 141 -15.31 -6.19 12.74
CA ARG A 141 -15.38 -7.53 12.14
C ARG A 141 -14.05 -7.98 11.53
N TYR A 142 -13.29 -7.06 10.95
CA TYR A 142 -12.02 -7.34 10.27
C TYR A 142 -10.80 -6.72 10.97
N GLN A 143 -10.87 -6.55 12.29
CA GLN A 143 -9.87 -5.80 13.08
C GLN A 143 -8.43 -6.23 12.78
N SER A 144 -8.16 -7.53 12.74
CA SER A 144 -6.81 -8.06 12.50
C SER A 144 -6.21 -7.60 11.16
N ALA A 145 -7.03 -7.34 10.14
CA ALA A 145 -6.56 -6.81 8.86
C ALA A 145 -6.34 -5.29 8.89
N PHE A 146 -7.05 -4.56 9.78
CA PHE A 146 -6.85 -3.12 9.98
C PHE A 146 -5.68 -2.80 10.92
N ASP A 147 -5.16 -3.76 11.68
CA ASP A 147 -4.03 -3.53 12.61
C ASP A 147 -2.74 -3.06 11.89
N VAL A 148 -2.62 -3.29 10.58
CA VAL A 148 -1.52 -2.74 9.75
C VAL A 148 -1.78 -1.31 9.24
N CYS A 149 -3.00 -0.78 9.35
CA CYS A 149 -3.34 0.57 8.87
C CYS A 149 -2.87 1.67 9.84
N THR A 150 -1.60 1.62 10.24
CA THR A 150 -0.95 2.59 11.11
C THR A 150 0.40 3.00 10.51
N GLU A 151 0.96 4.14 10.93
CA GLU A 151 2.25 4.62 10.40
C GLU A 151 3.42 3.67 10.69
N ALA A 152 3.31 2.85 11.74
CA ALA A 152 4.28 1.79 12.02
C ALA A 152 4.35 0.73 10.90
N TYR A 153 3.24 0.50 10.19
CA TYR A 153 3.15 -0.47 9.10
C TYR A 153 2.76 0.23 7.78
N ILE A 154 1.62 -0.08 7.17
CA ILE A 154 1.31 0.34 5.80
C ILE A 154 0.75 1.77 5.70
N GLY A 155 0.66 2.48 6.83
CA GLY A 155 0.19 3.84 6.93
C GLY A 155 -1.32 3.94 7.16
N GLN A 156 -1.75 4.99 7.87
CA GLN A 156 -3.17 5.25 8.15
C GLN A 156 -3.96 5.51 6.86
N SER A 157 -3.30 6.03 5.83
CA SER A 157 -3.88 6.23 4.49
C SER A 157 -4.33 4.95 3.78
N ALA A 158 -3.98 3.76 4.30
CA ALA A 158 -4.52 2.48 3.80
C ALA A 158 -5.93 2.17 4.32
N LEU A 159 -6.39 2.85 5.38
CA LEU A 159 -7.66 2.57 6.05
C LEU A 159 -8.86 2.79 5.11
N GLU A 160 -8.91 3.92 4.40
CA GLU A 160 -10.05 4.22 3.51
C GLU A 160 -10.12 3.28 2.29
N PRO A 161 -9.02 2.99 1.57
CA PRO A 161 -9.03 1.94 0.54
C PRO A 161 -9.55 0.59 1.03
N LEU A 162 -9.13 0.15 2.21
CA LEU A 162 -9.55 -1.13 2.77
C LEU A 162 -11.02 -1.11 3.19
N LEU A 163 -11.49 -0.02 3.82
CA LEU A 163 -12.90 0.19 4.12
C LEU A 163 -13.76 0.21 2.86
N ALA A 164 -13.33 0.92 1.81
CA ALA A 164 -14.07 1.00 0.55
C ALA A 164 -14.32 -0.40 -0.03
N ILE A 165 -13.29 -1.26 -0.08
CA ILE A 165 -13.43 -2.66 -0.52
C ILE A 165 -14.44 -3.40 0.35
N LEU A 166 -14.34 -3.30 1.67
CA LEU A 166 -15.17 -4.08 2.59
C LEU A 166 -16.62 -3.58 2.67
N ARG A 167 -16.88 -2.29 2.44
CA ARG A 167 -18.24 -1.72 2.32
C ARG A 167 -19.00 -2.35 1.15
N SER A 168 -18.30 -2.72 0.07
CA SER A 168 -18.92 -3.41 -1.08
C SER A 168 -19.55 -4.77 -0.72
N PHE A 169 -19.23 -5.33 0.45
CA PHE A 169 -19.76 -6.61 0.91
C PHE A 169 -21.15 -6.48 1.53
N SER A 170 -21.51 -5.28 1.99
CA SER A 170 -22.80 -5.01 2.64
C SER A 170 -23.95 -4.99 1.64
N ASN A 171 -23.69 -4.76 0.35
CA ASN A 171 -24.71 -4.74 -0.69
C ASN A 171 -24.27 -5.52 -1.95
N PRO A 172 -24.40 -6.86 -1.94
CA PRO A 172 -23.97 -7.72 -3.05
C PRO A 172 -24.72 -7.51 -4.37
N GLU A 173 -25.88 -6.84 -4.33
CA GLU A 173 -26.71 -6.54 -5.51
C GLU A 173 -26.34 -5.19 -6.15
N ALA A 174 -25.52 -4.37 -5.48
CA ALA A 174 -25.04 -3.12 -6.07
C ALA A 174 -24.06 -3.41 -7.22
N GLU A 175 -24.13 -2.56 -8.25
CA GLU A 175 -23.13 -2.57 -9.32
C GLU A 175 -21.74 -2.28 -8.74
N ILE A 176 -20.79 -3.16 -9.05
CA ILE A 176 -19.41 -3.04 -8.57
C ILE A 176 -18.59 -2.36 -9.65
N ASP A 177 -18.06 -1.20 -9.30
CA ASP A 177 -17.02 -0.51 -10.06
C ASP A 177 -15.69 -1.27 -9.91
N ASP A 178 -15.49 -2.27 -10.78
CA ASP A 178 -14.28 -3.10 -10.78
C ASP A 178 -13.01 -2.27 -10.89
N GLU A 179 -13.01 -1.21 -11.70
CA GLU A 179 -11.84 -0.35 -11.88
C GLU A 179 -11.47 0.32 -10.55
N LEU A 180 -12.46 0.91 -9.87
CA LEU A 180 -12.27 1.50 -8.57
C LEU A 180 -11.74 0.49 -7.55
N TYR A 181 -12.38 -0.67 -7.39
CA TYR A 181 -12.02 -1.63 -6.35
C TYR A 181 -10.72 -2.38 -6.63
N PHE A 182 -10.44 -2.72 -7.89
CA PHE A 182 -9.16 -3.32 -8.27
C PHE A 182 -8.00 -2.35 -8.09
N ASN A 183 -8.22 -1.06 -8.33
CA ASN A 183 -7.25 -0.03 -8.00
C ASN A 183 -7.01 0.05 -6.48
N GLN A 184 -8.07 -0.02 -5.64
CA GLN A 184 -7.89 -0.05 -4.18
C GLN A 184 -7.04 -1.24 -3.71
N LEU A 185 -7.26 -2.45 -4.27
CA LEU A 185 -6.44 -3.63 -3.95
C LEU A 185 -4.96 -3.39 -4.23
N ARG A 186 -4.64 -2.79 -5.38
CA ARG A 186 -3.26 -2.48 -5.78
C ARG A 186 -2.63 -1.41 -4.91
N ILE A 187 -3.36 -0.34 -4.57
CA ILE A 187 -2.89 0.72 -3.68
C ILE A 187 -2.48 0.13 -2.33
N ILE A 188 -3.26 -0.80 -1.77
CA ILE A 188 -2.93 -1.44 -0.50
C ILE A 188 -1.68 -2.32 -0.61
N LEU A 189 -1.56 -3.13 -1.68
CA LEU A 189 -0.35 -3.92 -1.94
C LEU A 189 0.89 -3.04 -2.13
N GLU A 190 0.76 -1.91 -2.82
CA GLU A 190 1.85 -0.95 -2.98
C GLU A 190 2.32 -0.41 -1.63
N LYS A 191 1.38 0.00 -0.77
CA LYS A 191 1.69 0.44 0.60
C LYS A 191 2.37 -0.65 1.43
N MET A 192 1.92 -1.90 1.29
CA MET A 192 2.57 -3.06 1.92
C MET A 192 4.01 -3.23 1.43
N PHE A 193 4.27 -3.18 0.13
CA PHE A 193 5.63 -3.30 -0.40
C PHE A 193 6.53 -2.12 -0.04
N ARG A 194 5.97 -0.90 -0.01
CA ARG A 194 6.69 0.29 0.48
C ARG A 194 7.09 0.10 1.94
N CYS A 195 6.17 -0.42 2.77
CA CYS A 195 6.45 -0.80 4.14
C CYS A 195 7.55 -1.88 4.23
N ALA A 196 7.44 -2.94 3.42
CA ALA A 196 8.44 -4.01 3.36
C ALA A 196 9.84 -3.47 3.03
N HIS A 197 9.95 -2.51 2.12
CA HIS A 197 11.20 -1.83 1.81
C HIS A 197 11.78 -1.06 3.01
N ARG A 198 10.94 -0.35 3.79
CA ARG A 198 11.39 0.35 5.02
C ARG A 198 11.99 -0.61 6.06
N PHE A 199 11.54 -1.86 6.08
CA PHE A 199 12.08 -2.92 6.96
C PHE A 199 13.19 -3.74 6.30
N GLY A 200 13.66 -3.40 5.09
CA GLY A 200 14.72 -4.14 4.40
C GLY A 200 14.27 -5.47 3.81
N LEU A 201 12.98 -5.79 3.84
CA LEU A 201 12.39 -7.03 3.30
C LEU A 201 12.27 -7.02 1.76
N SER A 202 12.35 -5.85 1.15
CA SER A 202 12.33 -5.66 -0.30
C SER A 202 13.56 -4.91 -0.76
N HIS A 203 14.21 -5.42 -1.80
CA HIS A 203 15.43 -4.85 -2.38
C HIS A 203 15.24 -3.40 -2.83
N ALA A 204 16.26 -2.56 -2.72
CA ALA A 204 16.20 -1.16 -3.14
C ALA A 204 15.81 -0.97 -4.63
N LYS A 205 16.36 -1.81 -5.52
CA LYS A 205 15.97 -1.87 -6.95
C LYS A 205 14.49 -2.22 -7.21
N CYS A 206 13.72 -2.69 -6.22
CA CYS A 206 12.27 -2.85 -6.37
C CYS A 206 11.52 -1.51 -6.26
N ILE A 207 12.22 -0.42 -5.96
CA ILE A 207 11.74 0.95 -6.01
C ILE A 207 12.36 1.61 -7.24
N ASP A 208 11.55 2.31 -8.03
CA ASP A 208 12.03 3.04 -9.21
C ASP A 208 12.71 4.37 -8.84
N GLU A 209 13.21 5.06 -9.86
CA GLU A 209 13.90 6.36 -9.71
C GLU A 209 13.01 7.49 -9.16
N HIS A 210 11.69 7.32 -9.22
CA HIS A 210 10.71 8.27 -8.68
C HIS A 210 10.25 7.90 -7.26
N GLY A 211 10.83 6.85 -6.66
CA GLY A 211 10.45 6.38 -5.34
C GLY A 211 9.14 5.57 -5.32
N GLN A 212 8.69 5.07 -6.46
CA GLN A 212 7.49 4.22 -6.58
C GLN A 212 7.85 2.74 -6.55
N VAL A 213 6.93 1.94 -6.01
CA VAL A 213 7.12 0.50 -5.92
C VAL A 213 6.88 -0.16 -7.28
N ILE A 214 7.84 -0.97 -7.72
CA ILE A 214 7.66 -1.87 -8.85
C ILE A 214 6.99 -3.16 -8.35
N LEU A 215 5.66 -3.23 -8.45
CA LEU A 215 4.84 -4.32 -7.87
C LEU A 215 5.28 -5.71 -8.31
N ALA A 216 5.58 -5.89 -9.60
CA ALA A 216 6.01 -7.18 -10.14
C ALA A 216 7.39 -7.60 -9.59
N ALA A 217 8.37 -6.68 -9.54
CA ALA A 217 9.67 -6.94 -8.93
C ALA A 217 9.53 -7.31 -7.46
N SER A 218 8.75 -6.54 -6.71
CA SER A 218 8.57 -6.71 -5.27
C SER A 218 7.92 -8.06 -4.95
N SER A 219 6.88 -8.43 -5.72
CA SER A 219 6.22 -9.73 -5.62
C SER A 219 7.17 -10.90 -5.89
N LEU A 220 7.96 -10.83 -6.97
CA LEU A 220 8.94 -11.86 -7.32
C LEU A 220 10.05 -11.98 -6.27
N PHE A 221 10.65 -10.85 -5.89
CA PHE A 221 11.75 -10.80 -4.93
C PHE A 221 11.33 -11.37 -3.57
N MET A 222 10.21 -10.91 -3.02
CA MET A 222 9.71 -11.39 -1.72
C MET A 222 9.29 -12.87 -1.78
N SER A 223 8.91 -13.38 -2.95
CA SER A 223 8.68 -14.82 -3.18
C SER A 223 9.97 -15.65 -3.26
N GLY A 224 11.14 -15.03 -3.12
CA GLY A 224 12.44 -15.68 -3.30
C GLY A 224 12.75 -16.05 -4.75
N LEU A 225 12.03 -15.46 -5.71
CA LEU A 225 12.25 -15.64 -7.14
C LEU A 225 13.23 -14.59 -7.66
N GLU A 226 13.94 -14.95 -8.72
CA GLU A 226 14.86 -14.04 -9.37
C GLU A 226 14.11 -12.96 -10.15
N VAL A 227 14.45 -11.69 -9.91
CA VAL A 227 14.01 -10.56 -10.73
C VAL A 227 15.07 -10.33 -11.81
N LYS A 228 14.99 -11.13 -12.87
CA LYS A 228 16.02 -11.22 -13.93
C LYS A 228 16.46 -9.88 -14.48
N TYR A 229 15.52 -8.99 -14.80
CA TYR A 229 15.81 -7.68 -15.39
C TYR A 229 16.48 -6.70 -14.42
N LEU A 230 16.47 -6.99 -13.11
CA LEU A 230 17.18 -6.22 -12.08
C LEU A 230 18.43 -6.94 -11.57
N GLY A 231 18.61 -8.22 -11.92
CA GLY A 231 19.71 -9.07 -11.47
C GLY A 231 19.72 -9.25 -9.95
N ILE A 232 18.55 -9.47 -9.34
CA ILE A 232 18.42 -9.62 -7.87
C ILE A 232 17.57 -10.83 -7.49
N LYS A 233 17.83 -11.35 -6.30
CA LYS A 233 17.02 -12.40 -5.67
C LYS A 233 17.18 -12.31 -4.15
N ALA A 234 16.17 -12.75 -3.39
CA ALA A 234 16.33 -12.97 -1.96
C ALA A 234 17.00 -14.33 -1.70
N ALA A 235 17.99 -14.38 -0.79
CA ALA A 235 18.68 -15.61 -0.39
C ALA A 235 17.72 -16.70 0.10
N ARG A 236 16.61 -16.27 0.73
CA ARG A 236 15.46 -17.11 1.10
C ARG A 236 14.17 -16.36 0.79
N PRO A 237 13.05 -17.06 0.52
CA PRO A 237 11.76 -16.41 0.35
C PRO A 237 11.30 -15.74 1.65
N HIS A 238 10.79 -14.53 1.54
CA HIS A 238 10.09 -13.84 2.62
C HIS A 238 8.62 -14.29 2.70
N PHE A 239 7.96 -14.41 1.54
CA PHE A 239 6.60 -14.92 1.43
C PHE A 239 6.56 -16.45 1.57
N PRO A 240 5.70 -17.00 2.44
CA PRO A 240 5.23 -18.36 2.30
C PRO A 240 4.58 -18.56 0.94
N LYS A 241 4.63 -19.79 0.40
CA LYS A 241 4.08 -20.11 -0.93
C LYS A 241 2.63 -19.67 -1.12
N LEU A 242 1.79 -19.82 -0.08
CA LEU A 242 0.40 -19.40 -0.10
C LEU A 242 0.26 -17.88 -0.29
N ILE A 243 1.00 -17.10 0.49
CA ILE A 243 0.98 -15.62 0.42
C ILE A 243 1.54 -15.15 -0.93
N ALA A 244 2.63 -15.75 -1.40
CA ALA A 244 3.18 -15.47 -2.74
C ALA A 244 2.12 -15.71 -3.83
N SER A 245 1.37 -16.81 -3.74
CA SER A 245 0.27 -17.10 -4.68
C SER A 245 -0.86 -16.08 -4.58
N HIS A 246 -1.27 -15.67 -3.36
CA HIS A 246 -2.33 -14.69 -3.17
C HIS A 246 -1.95 -13.32 -3.78
N VAL A 247 -0.74 -12.83 -3.48
CA VAL A 247 -0.23 -11.57 -4.02
C VAL A 247 -0.17 -11.62 -5.55
N ARG A 248 0.35 -12.72 -6.10
CA ARG A 248 0.42 -12.92 -7.55
C ARG A 248 -0.95 -12.87 -8.22
N ILE A 249 -1.94 -13.61 -7.69
CA ILE A 249 -3.31 -13.64 -8.23
C ILE A 249 -3.94 -12.24 -8.23
N ILE A 250 -3.79 -11.49 -7.12
CA ILE A 250 -4.30 -10.11 -7.05
C ILE A 250 -3.64 -9.26 -8.14
N LEU A 251 -2.31 -9.30 -8.27
CA LEU A 251 -1.61 -8.51 -9.28
C LEU A 251 -1.98 -8.90 -10.72
N GLU A 252 -2.08 -10.19 -11.04
CA GLU A 252 -2.42 -10.66 -12.39
C GLU A 252 -3.82 -10.20 -12.80
N ILE A 253 -4.83 -10.38 -11.94
CA ILE A 253 -6.22 -10.03 -12.25
C ILE A 253 -6.41 -8.50 -12.30
N THR A 254 -5.85 -7.77 -11.33
CA THR A 254 -6.01 -6.31 -11.28
C THR A 254 -5.20 -5.57 -12.36
N ASN A 255 -4.09 -6.14 -12.87
CA ASN A 255 -3.39 -5.63 -14.04
C ASN A 255 -4.20 -5.78 -15.33
N ALA A 256 -4.86 -6.94 -15.52
CA ALA A 256 -5.70 -7.19 -16.67
C ALA A 256 -6.89 -6.20 -16.76
N ALA A 257 -7.35 -5.69 -15.61
CA ALA A 257 -8.43 -4.71 -15.56
C ALA A 257 -8.01 -3.24 -15.77
N SER A 258 -6.75 -2.87 -15.51
CA SER A 258 -6.34 -1.45 -15.39
C SER A 258 -5.87 -0.79 -16.70
N HIS A 259 -5.70 -1.53 -17.79
CA HIS A 259 -5.13 -0.98 -19.02
C HIS A 259 -6.20 -0.76 -20.10
N SER A 260 -6.57 0.49 -20.30
CA SER A 260 -7.35 1.00 -21.43
C SER A 260 -6.66 0.74 -22.78
N GLU A 261 -7.47 0.28 -23.75
CA GLU A 261 -7.40 0.23 -25.23
C GLU A 261 -6.09 0.40 -26.06
N THR A 262 -4.88 0.36 -25.50
CA THR A 262 -3.67 0.39 -26.35
C THR A 262 -3.34 -0.98 -26.94
N GLN A 263 -3.22 -0.95 -28.26
CA GLN A 263 -3.06 -2.05 -29.20
C GLN A 263 -1.90 -2.98 -28.84
N GLU A 264 -2.23 -4.08 -28.18
CA GLU A 264 -1.82 -5.45 -28.47
C GLU A 264 -2.72 -6.31 -27.58
N ALA A 265 -3.43 -7.26 -28.17
CA ALA A 265 -4.38 -8.12 -27.46
C ALA A 265 -3.63 -9.01 -26.46
N ASP A 266 -3.36 -8.46 -25.28
CA ASP A 266 -2.91 -9.22 -24.14
C ASP A 266 -4.05 -10.17 -23.77
N SER A 267 -3.89 -11.45 -24.13
CA SER A 267 -4.88 -12.52 -23.95
C SER A 267 -5.47 -12.56 -22.53
N SER A 268 -4.76 -12.04 -21.53
CA SER A 268 -5.19 -11.92 -20.14
C SER A 268 -6.36 -10.93 -19.94
N LYS A 269 -6.39 -9.79 -20.66
CA LYS A 269 -7.48 -8.80 -20.58
C LYS A 269 -8.76 -9.30 -21.21
N THR A 270 -8.62 -9.89 -22.40
CA THR A 270 -9.73 -10.47 -23.16
C THR A 270 -10.46 -11.50 -22.32
N ASN A 271 -9.72 -12.34 -21.58
CA ASN A 271 -10.31 -13.33 -20.68
C ASN A 271 -11.06 -12.73 -19.48
N LEU A 272 -10.57 -11.63 -18.88
CA LEU A 272 -11.23 -11.02 -17.73
C LEU A 272 -12.51 -10.28 -18.14
N SER A 273 -12.47 -9.50 -19.23
CA SER A 273 -13.66 -8.78 -19.72
C SER A 273 -14.72 -9.74 -20.23
N GLU A 274 -14.33 -10.79 -20.96
CA GLU A 274 -15.24 -11.88 -21.37
C GLU A 274 -15.84 -12.60 -20.16
N TYR A 275 -15.03 -12.90 -19.15
CA TYR A 275 -15.52 -13.49 -17.90
C TYR A 275 -16.53 -12.58 -17.21
N ARG A 276 -16.28 -11.27 -17.08
CA ARG A 276 -17.21 -10.33 -16.42
C ARG A 276 -18.50 -10.13 -17.19
N ASN A 277 -18.44 -10.12 -18.52
CA ASN A 277 -19.63 -10.09 -19.38
C ASN A 277 -20.50 -11.36 -19.22
N THR A 278 -19.87 -12.49 -18.89
CA THR A 278 -20.57 -13.77 -18.68
C THR A 278 -21.03 -13.96 -17.23
N VAL A 279 -20.19 -13.56 -16.27
CA VAL A 279 -20.33 -13.76 -14.83
C VAL A 279 -20.21 -12.41 -14.13
N ASN A 280 -21.34 -11.69 -14.13
CA ASN A 280 -21.47 -10.40 -13.47
C ASN A 280 -21.91 -10.57 -12.00
N THR A 281 -20.97 -10.99 -11.15
CA THR A 281 -21.21 -11.19 -9.71
C THR A 281 -20.10 -10.55 -8.88
N PRO A 282 -20.35 -10.20 -7.61
CA PRO A 282 -19.33 -9.57 -6.78
C PRO A 282 -18.23 -10.52 -6.28
N TYR A 283 -18.41 -11.82 -6.48
CA TYR A 283 -17.62 -12.83 -5.80
C TYR A 283 -16.15 -12.89 -6.23
N LEU A 284 -15.83 -12.44 -7.45
CA LEU A 284 -14.42 -12.28 -7.85
C LEU A 284 -13.73 -11.26 -6.95
N LEU A 285 -14.30 -10.06 -6.82
CA LEU A 285 -13.78 -9.03 -5.92
C LEU A 285 -13.68 -9.54 -4.49
N TYR A 286 -14.73 -10.21 -3.99
CA TYR A 286 -14.74 -10.72 -2.62
C TYR A 286 -13.60 -11.72 -2.40
N SER A 287 -13.39 -12.63 -3.35
CA SER A 287 -12.29 -13.60 -3.28
C SER A 287 -10.91 -12.94 -3.23
N LEU A 288 -10.69 -11.86 -4.01
CA LEU A 288 -9.44 -11.12 -4.01
C LEU A 288 -9.24 -10.32 -2.72
N ALA A 289 -10.32 -9.72 -2.23
CA ALA A 289 -10.31 -8.97 -0.99
C ALA A 289 -10.01 -9.88 0.22
N PHE A 290 -10.62 -11.07 0.32
CA PHE A 290 -10.28 -12.03 1.39
C PHE A 290 -8.83 -12.51 1.32
N LYS A 291 -8.29 -12.71 0.11
CA LYS A 291 -6.85 -12.98 -0.08
C LYS A 291 -5.99 -11.84 0.41
N LEU A 292 -6.40 -10.59 0.16
CA LEU A 292 -5.71 -9.41 0.68
C LEU A 292 -5.74 -9.38 2.20
N LEU A 293 -6.87 -9.71 2.86
CA LEU A 293 -6.93 -9.77 4.32
C LEU A 293 -5.91 -10.76 4.90
N ASP A 294 -5.83 -11.97 4.33
CA ASP A 294 -4.81 -12.97 4.72
C ASP A 294 -3.38 -12.42 4.58
N ILE A 295 -3.11 -11.72 3.47
CA ILE A 295 -1.80 -11.09 3.22
C ILE A 295 -1.49 -10.06 4.30
N LEU A 296 -2.43 -9.17 4.63
CA LEU A 296 -2.21 -8.09 5.60
C LEU A 296 -1.98 -8.63 7.02
N ILE A 297 -2.79 -9.59 7.45
CA ILE A 297 -2.66 -10.24 8.77
C ILE A 297 -1.30 -10.93 8.87
N TRP A 298 -0.94 -11.71 7.86
CA TRP A 298 0.37 -12.38 7.81
C TRP A 298 1.52 -11.36 7.78
N PHE A 299 1.40 -10.29 7.00
CA PHE A 299 2.45 -9.29 6.84
C PHE A 299 2.78 -8.60 8.17
N LYS A 300 1.76 -8.25 8.96
CA LYS A 300 1.95 -7.71 10.32
C LYS A 300 2.82 -8.64 11.16
N TYR A 301 2.39 -9.90 11.26
CA TYR A 301 3.09 -10.92 12.04
C TYR A 301 4.54 -11.08 11.54
N TYR A 302 4.74 -11.10 10.23
CA TYR A 302 6.05 -11.28 9.65
C TYR A 302 7.00 -10.10 9.94
N VAL A 303 6.52 -8.86 9.79
CA VAL A 303 7.27 -7.65 10.14
C VAL A 303 7.63 -7.63 11.62
N ASP A 304 6.68 -7.97 12.50
CA ASP A 304 6.93 -7.99 13.95
C ASP A 304 8.08 -8.94 14.34
N GLN A 305 8.25 -10.03 13.58
CA GLN A 305 9.33 -11.01 13.78
C GLN A 305 10.62 -10.69 13.00
N ASN A 306 10.58 -9.77 12.03
CA ASN A 306 11.68 -9.45 11.13
C ASN A 306 11.75 -7.92 10.92
N ASN A 307 11.82 -7.14 12.00
CA ASN A 307 11.80 -5.68 11.93
C ASN A 307 13.21 -5.05 11.80
N ASP A 308 14.28 -5.83 11.90
CA ASP A 308 15.65 -5.34 11.76
C ASP A 308 16.05 -5.21 10.29
N TYR A 309 16.30 -3.97 9.87
CA TYR A 309 16.58 -3.63 8.48
C TYR A 309 17.86 -4.31 7.96
N GLU A 310 18.96 -4.26 8.72
CA GLU A 310 20.26 -4.76 8.26
C GLU A 310 20.27 -6.29 8.17
N THR A 311 19.63 -6.98 9.12
CA THR A 311 19.44 -8.44 9.07
C THR A 311 18.66 -8.86 7.83
N ASN A 312 17.60 -8.13 7.48
CA ASN A 312 16.82 -8.43 6.28
C ASN A 312 17.58 -8.11 4.99
N LYS A 313 18.31 -6.99 4.97
CA LYS A 313 19.15 -6.59 3.85
C LYS A 313 20.28 -7.57 3.57
N ALA A 314 20.80 -8.26 4.58
CA ALA A 314 21.79 -9.32 4.40
C ALA A 314 21.27 -10.50 3.54
N LEU A 315 19.94 -10.61 3.35
CA LEU A 315 19.33 -11.59 2.45
C LEU A 315 19.29 -11.13 0.99
N TRP A 316 19.73 -9.92 0.68
CA TRP A 316 19.73 -9.40 -0.68
C TRP A 316 20.92 -9.97 -1.46
N VAL A 317 20.63 -10.68 -2.54
CA VAL A 317 21.65 -11.33 -3.38
C VAL A 317 21.59 -10.74 -4.78
N SER A 318 22.76 -10.39 -5.30
CA SER A 318 22.93 -10.16 -6.73
C SER A 318 22.74 -11.48 -7.46
N ALA A 319 21.68 -11.58 -8.23
CA ALA A 319 21.43 -12.70 -9.14
C ALA A 319 21.98 -12.41 -10.54
N ILE A 320 22.79 -11.37 -10.69
CA ILE A 320 23.73 -11.28 -11.78
C ILE A 320 24.49 -12.61 -11.74
N PRO A 321 24.58 -13.38 -12.86
CA PRO A 321 25.56 -14.45 -12.93
C PRO A 321 26.86 -13.86 -12.40
N GLU A 322 27.58 -14.57 -11.52
CA GLU A 322 28.95 -14.19 -11.20
C GLU A 322 29.55 -13.62 -12.47
N GLU A 323 30.10 -12.40 -12.40
CA GLU A 323 31.11 -12.04 -13.38
C GLU A 323 31.95 -13.30 -13.53
N VAL A 324 31.87 -13.92 -14.70
CA VAL A 324 32.93 -14.79 -15.16
C VAL A 324 34.13 -13.94 -14.84
N THR A 325 34.89 -14.34 -13.81
CA THR A 325 36.15 -13.72 -13.45
C THR A 325 36.77 -13.41 -14.78
N MET A 326 36.94 -12.12 -15.06
CA MET A 326 37.63 -11.66 -16.25
C MET A 326 38.99 -12.34 -16.20
N ASN A 327 39.06 -13.53 -16.80
CA ASN A 327 40.30 -14.06 -17.28
C ASN A 327 40.61 -13.10 -18.41
N GLU A 328 41.45 -12.12 -18.07
CA GLU A 328 42.25 -11.45 -19.06
C GLU A 328 42.76 -12.52 -20.04
N ASN A 329 42.41 -12.30 -21.30
CA ASN A 329 42.89 -13.02 -22.48
C ASN A 329 42.28 -14.40 -22.73
N THR A 330 41.31 -14.43 -23.65
CA THR A 330 41.54 -14.97 -25.00
C THR A 330 40.27 -14.76 -25.83
N GLY A 331 40.04 -13.53 -26.31
CA GLY A 331 39.15 -13.36 -27.46
C GLY A 331 39.71 -14.15 -28.64
N SER A 332 38.87 -14.82 -29.42
CA SER A 332 39.32 -15.51 -30.62
C SER A 332 39.35 -14.52 -31.78
N GLU A 333 40.45 -14.50 -32.53
CA GLU A 333 40.48 -13.82 -33.82
C GLU A 333 39.70 -14.63 -34.85
N GLY A 334 39.01 -13.95 -35.76
CA GLY A 334 38.28 -14.61 -36.83
C GLY A 334 37.67 -13.61 -37.79
N VAL A 335 36.74 -14.10 -38.60
CA VAL A 335 36.07 -13.32 -39.64
C VAL A 335 34.55 -13.38 -39.50
N ILE A 336 33.90 -12.28 -39.86
CA ILE A 336 32.45 -12.23 -40.01
C ILE A 336 32.05 -12.93 -41.31
N ILE A 337 31.11 -13.86 -41.24
CA ILE A 337 30.60 -14.65 -42.37
C ILE A 337 29.07 -14.64 -42.41
N ASN A 338 28.49 -14.95 -43.57
CA ASN A 338 27.05 -15.18 -43.75
C ASN A 338 26.17 -14.05 -43.20
N LYS A 339 26.46 -12.81 -43.61
CA LYS A 339 25.61 -11.65 -43.28
C LYS A 339 24.26 -11.80 -43.99
N ASN A 340 23.19 -11.87 -43.20
CA ASN A 340 21.83 -12.01 -43.73
C ASN A 340 21.17 -10.64 -43.94
N ILE A 341 20.24 -10.56 -44.90
CA ILE A 341 19.36 -9.43 -45.18
C ILE A 341 18.56 -8.99 -43.92
N LYS A 342 18.30 -9.92 -42.98
CA LYS A 342 17.65 -9.66 -41.69
C LYS A 342 18.55 -9.04 -40.61
N GLY A 343 19.78 -8.64 -40.95
CA GLY A 343 20.65 -7.85 -40.09
C GLY A 343 21.52 -8.63 -39.09
N PHE A 344 21.47 -9.97 -39.08
CA PHE A 344 22.39 -10.79 -38.27
C PHE A 344 23.54 -11.35 -39.12
N ALA A 345 24.63 -11.76 -38.46
CA ALA A 345 25.77 -12.41 -39.08
C ALA A 345 26.29 -13.55 -38.19
N PHE A 346 27.31 -14.26 -38.65
CA PHE A 346 28.05 -15.22 -37.85
C PHE A 346 29.53 -14.82 -37.77
N PHE A 347 30.16 -15.19 -36.66
CA PHE A 347 31.60 -15.09 -36.46
C PHE A 347 32.21 -16.48 -36.59
N SER A 348 33.21 -16.62 -37.46
CA SER A 348 33.99 -17.83 -37.67
C SER A 348 35.38 -17.63 -37.06
N PRO A 349 35.69 -18.23 -35.90
CA PRO A 349 37.00 -18.11 -35.29
C PRO A 349 38.07 -18.90 -36.07
N ASN A 350 39.31 -18.40 -36.05
CA ASN A 350 40.45 -19.01 -36.75
C ASN A 350 40.90 -20.35 -36.11
N ASP A 351 40.53 -20.57 -34.85
CA ASP A 351 40.84 -21.78 -34.07
C ASP A 351 39.87 -22.95 -34.35
N ASN A 352 38.91 -22.78 -35.28
CA ASN A 352 37.87 -23.76 -35.62
C ASN A 352 37.01 -24.22 -34.44
N SER A 353 36.87 -23.41 -33.38
CA SER A 353 36.03 -23.72 -32.20
C SER A 353 34.52 -23.71 -32.48
N GLY A 354 34.10 -23.41 -33.71
CA GLY A 354 32.71 -23.40 -34.15
C GLY A 354 32.16 -21.99 -34.32
N ASN A 355 31.19 -21.84 -35.23
CA ASN A 355 30.65 -20.52 -35.56
C ASN A 355 29.76 -19.98 -34.44
N ALA A 356 29.90 -18.69 -34.13
CA ALA A 356 29.09 -17.99 -33.14
C ALA A 356 28.11 -17.01 -33.81
N PHE A 357 26.90 -16.91 -33.28
CA PHE A 357 25.89 -15.98 -33.75
C PHE A 357 26.23 -14.53 -33.36
N VAL A 358 26.15 -13.59 -34.29
CA VAL A 358 26.35 -12.15 -34.05
C VAL A 358 25.00 -11.44 -34.06
N PRO A 359 24.54 -10.90 -32.92
CA PRO A 359 23.27 -10.18 -32.83
C PRO A 359 23.18 -8.97 -33.77
N PRO A 360 22.01 -8.65 -34.33
CA PRO A 360 21.84 -7.50 -35.22
C PRO A 360 22.29 -6.16 -34.64
N ALA A 361 22.14 -5.98 -33.32
CA ALA A 361 22.61 -4.77 -32.63
C ALA A 361 24.12 -4.56 -32.78
N LEU A 362 24.93 -5.63 -32.70
CA LEU A 362 26.38 -5.54 -32.89
C LEU A 362 26.77 -5.37 -34.35
N VAL A 363 26.08 -6.07 -35.26
CA VAL A 363 26.28 -5.91 -36.72
C VAL A 363 26.05 -4.45 -37.14
N ASN A 364 24.97 -3.84 -36.65
CA ASN A 364 24.62 -2.46 -36.98
C ASN A 364 25.54 -1.45 -36.27
N LYS A 365 25.86 -1.67 -34.99
CA LYS A 365 26.72 -0.77 -34.21
C LYS A 365 28.12 -0.62 -34.81
N PHE A 366 28.69 -1.72 -35.32
CA PHE A 366 30.05 -1.75 -35.87
C PHE A 366 30.09 -1.79 -37.40
N SER A 367 28.94 -1.63 -38.07
CA SER A 367 28.82 -1.68 -39.53
C SER A 367 29.51 -2.89 -40.15
N LEU A 368 29.39 -4.06 -39.53
CA LEU A 368 30.16 -5.26 -39.91
C LEU A 368 29.79 -5.73 -41.31
N ALA A 369 30.81 -6.02 -42.13
CA ALA A 369 30.68 -6.60 -43.45
C ALA A 369 31.17 -8.06 -43.45
N GLU A 370 30.74 -8.84 -44.44
CA GLU A 370 31.30 -10.17 -44.63
C GLU A 370 32.80 -10.06 -44.98
N GLY A 371 33.62 -10.87 -44.31
CA GLY A 371 35.08 -10.83 -44.39
C GLY A 371 35.75 -9.86 -43.41
N THR A 372 35.01 -9.07 -42.61
CA THR A 372 35.61 -8.20 -41.60
C THR A 372 36.36 -9.04 -40.56
N ARG A 373 37.65 -8.75 -40.36
CA ARG A 373 38.46 -9.38 -39.31
C ARG A 373 38.12 -8.76 -37.97
N VAL A 374 37.85 -9.61 -36.98
CA VAL A 374 37.47 -9.17 -35.65
C VAL A 374 38.11 -10.04 -34.57
N LEU A 375 38.34 -9.43 -33.42
CA LEU A 375 38.51 -10.14 -32.16
C LEU A 375 37.14 -10.19 -31.49
N ALA A 376 36.63 -11.41 -31.25
CA ALA A 376 35.31 -11.60 -30.67
C ALA A 376 35.38 -12.41 -29.37
N ILE A 377 34.58 -11.99 -28.38
CA ILE A 377 34.34 -12.77 -27.17
C ILE A 377 32.97 -13.44 -27.32
N THR A 378 32.93 -14.75 -27.14
CA THR A 378 31.73 -15.55 -27.29
C THR A 378 31.26 -16.10 -25.94
N ARG A 379 29.96 -16.30 -25.81
CA ARG A 379 29.31 -16.94 -24.67
C ARG A 379 28.34 -18.01 -25.15
N VAL A 380 28.06 -19.00 -24.30
CA VAL A 380 27.03 -20.01 -24.58
C VAL A 380 25.65 -19.42 -24.24
N ALA A 381 24.76 -19.36 -25.22
CA ALA A 381 23.36 -18.96 -25.07
C ALA A 381 22.41 -20.16 -25.29
N GLU A 382 21.12 -20.00 -24.99
CA GLU A 382 20.08 -21.05 -25.14
C GLU A 382 20.03 -21.68 -26.55
N LYS A 383 20.50 -20.97 -27.57
CA LYS A 383 20.49 -21.40 -28.98
C LYS A 383 21.89 -21.65 -29.57
N GLY A 384 22.93 -21.75 -28.73
CA GLY A 384 24.32 -21.98 -29.15
C GLY A 384 25.26 -20.83 -28.80
N LEU A 385 26.47 -20.84 -29.38
CA LEU A 385 27.47 -19.79 -29.17
C LEU A 385 27.00 -18.44 -29.74
N GLN A 386 27.12 -17.39 -28.95
CA GLN A 386 26.74 -16.03 -29.32
C GLN A 386 27.89 -15.06 -29.00
N VAL A 387 28.14 -14.12 -29.90
CA VAL A 387 29.11 -13.05 -29.69
C VAL A 387 28.54 -12.00 -28.74
N GLU A 388 29.33 -11.65 -27.73
CA GLU A 388 29.01 -10.67 -26.70
C GLU A 388 29.71 -9.33 -26.97
N THR A 389 30.99 -9.38 -27.35
CA THR A 389 31.78 -8.19 -27.71
C THR A 389 32.58 -8.43 -28.98
N ILE A 390 32.81 -7.34 -29.73
CA ILE A 390 33.55 -7.33 -30.99
C ILE A 390 34.51 -6.14 -30.98
N THR A 391 35.74 -6.38 -31.44
CA THR A 391 36.70 -5.34 -31.82
C THR A 391 37.12 -5.58 -33.26
N ILE A 392 36.99 -4.57 -34.12
CA ILE A 392 37.42 -4.66 -35.52
C ILE A 392 38.95 -4.60 -35.56
N LEU A 393 39.55 -5.56 -36.26
CA LEU A 393 40.98 -5.61 -36.49
C LEU A 393 41.25 -4.99 -37.86
N ASN A 394 42.13 -3.99 -37.89
CA ASN A 394 42.52 -3.28 -39.12
C ASN A 394 43.49 -4.07 -39.97
#